data_AF-A0A1C5CPH9-F1
#
_entry.id   AF-A0A1C5CPH9-F1
#
_cell.length_a   1.000
_cell.length_b   1.000
_cell.length_c   1.000
_cell.angle_alpha   90.00
_cell.angle_beta   90.00
_cell.angle_gamma   90.00
#
_symmetry.space_group_name_H-M   'P 1'
#
loop_
_entity.id
_entity.type
_entity.pdbx_description
1 polymer ?
#
loop_
_entity_poly.entity_id
_entity_poly.type
_entity_poly.pdbx_seq_one_letter_code
_entity_poly.pdbx_strand_id
1 'polypeptide(L)'
;MNADRLPPVAPEVTATLVEGLSPRLRKRLDAAVTKLAARPVHRDGDTTTIEVDDETELRLHAPGGVVAQVEDVTCGCLLAPACVHRAAAVCAAPTADLAPEPAEQPTPEATGPASATDPTPVAVSASATHPASVTDPATAMVPASATHRAPGTDSAPGPGPAPAPGLTPTPPPTPPPPRRRPQPPTSVPPPTPCGRRAPP
;
A
#
# COMPACT_ATOMS: atom_id res chain seq x y z
N MET A 1 14.37 -7.57 -21.92
CA MET A 1 12.89 -7.74 -22.00
C MET A 1 12.26 -8.15 -20.66
N ASN A 2 12.83 -7.72 -19.51
CA ASN A 2 12.29 -7.97 -18.16
C ASN A 2 12.42 -6.73 -17.24
N ALA A 3 12.80 -5.58 -17.80
CA ALA A 3 13.05 -4.36 -17.02
C ALA A 3 11.76 -3.73 -16.46
N ASP A 4 10.60 -4.11 -17.01
CA ASP A 4 9.28 -3.60 -16.61
C ASP A 4 8.54 -4.52 -15.61
N ARG A 5 9.22 -5.52 -15.03
CA ARG A 5 8.59 -6.44 -14.08
C ARG A 5 8.87 -6.02 -12.64
N LEU A 6 7.82 -6.06 -11.81
CA LEU A 6 7.91 -5.82 -10.37
C LEU A 6 8.82 -6.85 -9.69
N PRO A 7 9.59 -6.45 -8.65
CA PRO A 7 10.35 -7.38 -7.83
C PRO A 7 9.40 -8.34 -7.09
N PRO A 8 9.81 -9.59 -6.85
CA PRO A 8 9.12 -10.46 -5.92
C PRO A 8 9.00 -9.83 -4.52
N VAL A 9 7.86 -10.04 -3.86
CA VAL A 9 7.56 -9.50 -2.53
C VAL A 9 7.25 -10.63 -1.56
N ALA A 10 7.79 -10.56 -0.35
CA ALA A 10 7.48 -11.51 0.71
C ALA A 10 5.97 -11.45 1.09
N PRO A 11 5.30 -12.60 1.28
CA PRO A 11 3.87 -12.62 1.58
C PRO A 11 3.53 -11.88 2.89
N GLU A 12 4.43 -11.89 3.88
CA GLU A 12 4.27 -11.20 5.17
C GLU A 12 4.17 -9.68 5.00
N VAL A 13 4.95 -9.12 4.07
CA VAL A 13 4.92 -7.68 3.73
C VAL A 13 3.56 -7.33 3.11
N THR A 14 3.06 -8.19 2.24
CA THR A 14 1.75 -8.01 1.60
C THR A 14 0.62 -8.04 2.63
N ALA A 15 0.62 -9.02 3.53
CA ALA A 15 -0.36 -9.12 4.62
C ALA A 15 -0.34 -7.87 5.52
N THR A 16 0.84 -7.48 6.01
CA THR A 16 1.03 -6.32 6.89
C THR A 16 0.50 -5.03 6.26
N LEU A 17 0.78 -4.80 4.98
CA LEU A 17 0.34 -3.59 4.27
C LEU A 17 -1.17 -3.55 4.07
N VAL A 18 -1.80 -4.68 3.73
CA VAL A 18 -3.25 -4.75 3.54
C VAL A 18 -3.99 -4.63 4.87
N GLU A 19 -3.45 -5.20 5.94
CA GLU A 19 -3.97 -5.07 7.29
C GLU A 19 -3.91 -3.63 7.82
N GLY A 20 -2.86 -2.88 7.46
CA GLY A 20 -2.74 -1.46 7.78
C GLY A 20 -3.76 -0.54 7.10
N LEU A 21 -4.50 -1.01 6.08
CA LEU A 21 -5.49 -0.20 5.38
C LEU A 21 -6.81 -0.09 6.16
N SER A 22 -7.42 1.11 6.12
CA SER A 22 -8.80 1.28 6.56
C SER A 22 -9.80 0.51 5.68
N PRO A 23 -10.99 0.12 6.19
CA PRO A 23 -11.98 -0.65 5.43
C PRO A 23 -12.38 0.02 4.10
N ARG A 24 -12.47 1.36 4.10
CA ARG A 24 -12.79 2.14 2.90
C ARG A 24 -11.71 2.02 1.82
N LEU A 25 -10.45 1.95 2.22
CA LEU A 25 -9.31 1.83 1.31
C LEU A 25 -9.17 0.38 0.79
N ARG A 26 -9.40 -0.63 1.65
CA ARG A 26 -9.41 -2.05 1.24
C ARG A 26 -10.41 -2.31 0.10
N LYS A 27 -11.62 -1.75 0.19
CA LYS A 27 -12.64 -1.87 -0.88
C LYS A 27 -12.18 -1.31 -2.23
N ARG A 28 -11.20 -0.39 -2.24
CA ARG A 28 -10.68 0.25 -3.46
C ARG A 28 -9.42 -0.45 -4.00
N LEU A 29 -8.89 -1.45 -3.29
CA LEU A 29 -7.61 -2.06 -3.59
C LEU A 29 -7.58 -2.73 -4.96
N ASP A 30 -8.57 -3.58 -5.29
CA ASP A 30 -8.58 -4.33 -6.56
C ASP A 30 -8.63 -3.41 -7.79
N ALA A 31 -9.40 -2.32 -7.69
CA ALA A 31 -9.45 -1.31 -8.72
C ALA A 31 -8.10 -0.58 -8.86
N ALA A 32 -7.39 -0.36 -7.76
CA ALA A 32 -6.07 0.23 -7.78
C ALA A 32 -5.01 -0.74 -8.34
N VAL A 33 -5.07 -2.04 -8.01
CA VAL A 33 -4.20 -3.08 -8.58
C VAL A 33 -4.34 -3.12 -10.10
N THR A 34 -5.59 -3.17 -10.59
CA THR A 34 -5.87 -3.15 -12.03
C THR A 34 -5.32 -1.90 -12.72
N LYS A 35 -5.46 -0.72 -12.08
CA LYS A 35 -4.94 0.54 -12.62
C LYS A 35 -3.41 0.58 -12.64
N LEU A 36 -2.79 0.09 -11.57
CA LEU A 36 -1.34 0.08 -11.43
C LEU A 36 -0.69 -0.87 -12.44
N ALA A 37 -1.31 -2.01 -12.74
CA ALA A 37 -0.85 -2.95 -13.76
C ALA A 37 -0.79 -2.36 -15.18
N ALA A 38 -1.53 -1.27 -15.45
CA ALA A 38 -1.49 -0.56 -16.72
C ALA A 38 -0.44 0.58 -16.75
N ARG A 39 0.27 0.83 -15.64
CA ARG A 39 1.29 1.89 -15.54
C ARG A 39 2.66 1.36 -15.95
N PRO A 40 3.50 2.22 -16.56
CA PRO A 40 4.88 1.86 -16.84
C PRO A 40 5.66 1.64 -15.54
N VAL A 41 6.55 0.66 -15.55
CA VAL A 41 7.38 0.28 -14.41
C VAL A 41 8.84 0.41 -14.84
N HIS A 42 9.63 1.14 -14.06
CA HIS A 42 11.05 1.33 -14.34
C HIS A 42 11.89 0.65 -13.27
N ARG A 43 12.68 -0.35 -13.66
CA ARG A 43 13.63 -1.01 -12.76
C ARG A 43 15.05 -0.51 -12.98
N ASP A 44 15.68 -0.04 -11.90
CA ASP A 44 17.07 0.36 -11.82
C ASP A 44 17.77 -0.47 -10.73
N GLY A 45 18.47 -1.53 -11.15
CA GLY A 45 19.11 -2.49 -10.23
C GLY A 45 18.12 -3.10 -9.24
N ASP A 46 18.32 -2.76 -7.97
CA ASP A 46 17.51 -3.22 -6.83
C ASP A 46 16.33 -2.30 -6.52
N THR A 47 16.19 -1.15 -7.20
CA THR A 47 15.06 -0.23 -7.02
C THR A 47 14.11 -0.29 -8.22
N THR A 48 12.81 -0.34 -7.95
CA THR A 48 11.76 -0.25 -8.96
C THR A 48 10.89 0.96 -8.69
N THR A 49 10.73 1.82 -9.68
CA THR A 49 9.94 3.05 -9.63
C THR A 49 8.69 2.92 -10.50
N ILE A 50 7.55 3.41 -10.01
CA ILE A 50 6.27 3.46 -10.70
C ILE A 50 5.65 4.85 -10.51
N GLU A 51 5.26 5.48 -11.61
CA GLU A 51 4.44 6.70 -11.58
C GLU A 51 2.98 6.29 -11.36
N VAL A 52 2.51 6.48 -10.12
CA VAL A 52 1.15 6.09 -9.74
C VAL A 52 0.12 7.13 -10.19
N ASP A 53 0.53 8.39 -10.13
CA ASP A 53 -0.21 9.58 -10.57
C ASP A 53 0.78 10.64 -11.09
N ASP A 54 0.31 11.75 -11.65
CA ASP A 54 1.15 12.75 -12.32
C ASP A 54 2.18 13.40 -11.39
N GLU A 55 1.89 13.44 -10.08
CA GLU A 55 2.77 14.00 -9.03
C GLU A 55 3.22 12.96 -7.99
N THR A 56 2.86 11.69 -8.16
CA THR A 56 3.10 10.65 -7.13
C THR A 56 3.95 9.52 -7.68
N GLU A 57 5.15 9.40 -7.12
CA GLU A 57 6.05 8.27 -7.35
C GLU A 57 5.91 7.22 -6.24
N LEU A 58 5.95 5.95 -6.64
CA LEU A 58 6.08 4.80 -5.77
C LEU A 58 7.39 4.07 -6.07
N ARG A 59 8.13 3.73 -5.02
CA ARG A 59 9.42 3.05 -5.09
C ARG A 59 9.39 1.76 -4.28
N LEU A 60 9.85 0.67 -4.88
CA LEU A 60 10.07 -0.62 -4.26
C LEU A 60 11.57 -0.89 -4.25
N HIS A 61 12.14 -1.03 -3.06
CA HIS A 61 13.54 -1.41 -2.86
C HIS A 61 13.60 -2.91 -2.57
N ALA A 62 14.35 -3.66 -3.36
CA ALA A 62 14.43 -5.12 -3.27
C ALA A 62 15.90 -5.52 -3.10
N PRO A 63 16.49 -5.29 -1.92
CA PRO A 63 17.88 -5.66 -1.67
C PRO A 63 18.02 -7.19 -1.81
N GLY A 64 18.89 -7.64 -2.70
CA GLY A 64 19.03 -9.07 -3.00
C GLY A 64 17.90 -9.64 -3.87
N GLY A 65 17.08 -8.79 -4.49
CA GLY A 65 16.08 -9.17 -5.48
C GLY A 65 14.68 -9.45 -4.93
N VAL A 66 14.46 -9.38 -3.62
CA VAL A 66 13.15 -9.56 -2.97
C VAL A 66 12.87 -8.38 -2.03
N VAL A 67 11.64 -7.90 -2.01
CA VAL A 67 11.16 -6.93 -1.01
C VAL A 67 10.75 -7.70 0.25
N ALA A 68 11.55 -7.60 1.30
CA ALA A 68 11.36 -8.34 2.54
C ALA A 68 10.81 -7.50 3.70
N GLN A 69 10.92 -6.16 3.62
CA GLN A 69 10.46 -5.25 4.67
C GLN A 69 9.37 -4.31 4.15
N VAL A 70 8.56 -3.78 5.06
CA VAL A 70 7.49 -2.83 4.72
C VAL A 70 8.09 -1.48 4.33
N GLU A 71 9.18 -1.09 4.98
CA GLU A 71 9.89 0.17 4.81
C GLU A 71 10.55 0.28 3.43
N ASP A 72 10.86 -0.85 2.81
CA ASP A 72 11.39 -0.95 1.45
C ASP A 72 10.36 -0.54 0.38
N VAL A 73 9.07 -0.48 0.73
CA VAL A 73 8.01 0.01 -0.14
C VAL A 73 7.66 1.44 0.28
N THR A 74 8.01 2.44 -0.53
CA THR A 74 7.79 3.85 -0.21
C THR A 74 6.92 4.53 -1.27
N CYS A 75 5.92 5.30 -0.84
CA CYS A 75 5.07 6.08 -1.75
C CYS A 75 5.07 7.53 -1.31
N GLY A 76 5.25 8.45 -2.26
CA GLY A 76 5.24 9.90 -2.00
C GLY A 76 3.84 10.51 -1.80
N CYS A 77 2.77 9.71 -1.81
CA CYS A 77 1.42 10.24 -1.69
C CYS A 77 1.13 10.76 -0.26
N LEU A 78 0.19 11.71 -0.16
CA LEU A 78 -0.22 12.33 1.11
C LEU A 78 -0.81 11.37 2.15
N LEU A 79 -1.16 10.14 1.76
CA LEU A 79 -1.70 9.10 2.64
C LEU A 79 -0.63 8.11 3.14
N ALA A 80 0.65 8.36 2.88
CA ALA A 80 1.73 7.54 3.40
C ALA A 80 1.73 7.57 4.96
N PRO A 81 2.01 6.43 5.62
CA PRO A 81 2.40 5.13 5.06
C PRO A 81 1.20 4.24 4.63
N ALA A 82 -0.01 4.47 5.14
CA ALA A 82 -1.16 3.58 4.92
C ALA A 82 -1.98 3.96 3.65
N CYS A 83 -1.34 3.95 2.49
CA CYS A 83 -1.98 4.28 1.22
C CYS A 83 -2.31 3.03 0.38
N VAL A 84 -3.37 3.14 -0.44
CA VAL A 84 -3.79 2.05 -1.35
C VAL A 84 -2.72 1.74 -2.39
N HIS A 85 -1.90 2.71 -2.78
CA HIS A 85 -0.89 2.53 -3.82
C HIS A 85 0.21 1.55 -3.42
N ARG A 86 0.70 1.63 -2.17
CA ARG A 86 1.69 0.68 -1.63
C ARG A 86 1.12 -0.74 -1.59
N ALA A 87 -0.09 -0.89 -1.05
CA ALA A 87 -0.78 -2.18 -1.01
C ALA A 87 -1.04 -2.74 -2.42
N ALA A 88 -1.49 -1.90 -3.36
CA ALA A 88 -1.75 -2.32 -4.72
C ALA A 88 -0.50 -2.84 -5.43
N ALA A 89 0.66 -2.21 -5.18
CA ALA A 89 1.91 -2.62 -5.77
C ALA A 89 2.40 -3.97 -5.25
N VAL A 90 2.33 -4.20 -3.94
CA VAL A 90 2.71 -5.51 -3.38
C VAL A 90 1.72 -6.62 -3.77
N CYS A 91 0.43 -6.30 -3.93
CA CYS A 91 -0.56 -7.26 -4.45
C CYS A 91 -0.41 -7.55 -5.95
N ALA A 92 0.13 -6.61 -6.74
CA ALA A 92 0.41 -6.80 -8.16
C ALA A 92 1.75 -7.51 -8.39
N ALA A 93 2.64 -7.49 -7.41
CA ALA A 93 3.96 -8.08 -7.50
C ALA A 93 3.90 -9.61 -7.44
N PRO A 94 4.87 -10.32 -8.06
CA PRO A 94 5.03 -11.74 -7.83
C PRO A 94 5.26 -12.04 -6.35
N THR A 95 4.63 -13.07 -5.81
CA THR A 95 4.95 -13.54 -4.46
C THR A 95 6.34 -14.19 -4.47
N ALA A 96 7.21 -13.80 -3.55
CA ALA A 96 8.45 -14.50 -3.32
C ALA A 96 8.16 -15.89 -2.76
N ASP A 97 8.68 -16.92 -3.40
CA ASP A 97 8.70 -18.27 -2.84
C ASP A 97 9.82 -18.33 -1.80
N LEU A 98 9.51 -17.86 -0.59
CA LEU A 98 10.32 -18.17 0.57
C LEU A 98 10.03 -19.63 0.87
N ALA A 99 10.92 -20.52 0.41
CA ALA A 99 10.86 -21.93 0.77
C ALA A 99 10.60 -22.01 2.28
N PRO A 100 9.51 -22.66 2.73
CA PRO A 100 9.24 -22.79 4.14
C PRO A 100 10.49 -23.42 4.78
N GLU A 101 11.04 -22.75 5.79
CA GLU A 101 11.98 -23.41 6.71
C GLU A 101 11.36 -24.77 7.06
N PRO A 102 12.09 -25.89 6.88
CA PRO A 102 11.53 -27.21 7.13
C PRO A 102 10.93 -27.21 8.52
N ALA A 103 9.61 -27.41 8.59
CA ALA A 103 8.91 -27.61 9.85
C ALA A 103 9.75 -28.57 10.69
N GLU A 104 10.07 -28.13 11.91
CA GLU A 104 10.76 -28.94 12.90
C GLU A 104 10.28 -30.38 12.78
N GLN A 105 11.22 -31.26 12.44
CA GLN A 105 10.97 -32.70 12.42
C GLN A 105 10.26 -33.06 13.74
N PRO A 106 9.13 -33.79 13.71
CA PRO A 106 8.54 -34.28 14.93
C PRO A 106 9.62 -35.06 15.68
N THR A 107 10.01 -34.55 16.84
CA THR A 107 10.80 -35.28 17.82
C THR A 107 10.14 -36.64 18.01
N PRO A 108 10.87 -37.76 17.89
CA PRO A 108 10.28 -39.08 18.11
C PRO A 108 9.78 -39.13 19.55
N GLU A 109 8.46 -39.31 19.72
CA GLU A 109 7.88 -39.61 21.01
C GLU A 109 8.56 -40.86 21.59
N ALA A 110 9.13 -40.67 22.77
CA ALA A 110 9.77 -41.69 23.57
C ALA A 110 8.77 -42.78 23.96
N THR A 111 9.13 -44.04 23.70
CA THR A 111 8.46 -45.20 24.28
C THR A 111 9.20 -45.66 25.55
N GLY A 112 8.61 -45.31 26.71
CA GLY A 112 8.56 -46.13 27.94
C GLY A 112 9.79 -46.18 28.87
N PRO A 113 9.65 -46.82 30.05
CA PRO A 113 8.89 -46.29 31.19
C PRO A 113 9.66 -46.30 32.53
N ALA A 114 9.10 -45.59 33.51
CA ALA A 114 9.21 -45.77 34.97
C ALA A 114 10.59 -45.65 35.65
N SER A 115 10.73 -44.59 36.47
CA SER A 115 11.27 -44.77 37.81
C SER A 115 10.72 -43.71 38.77
N ALA A 116 10.09 -44.19 39.84
CA ALA A 116 9.55 -43.41 40.94
C ALA A 116 10.70 -42.88 41.83
N THR A 117 10.54 -41.67 42.38
CA THR A 117 10.81 -41.37 43.81
C THR A 117 10.05 -40.09 44.19
N ASP A 118 9.39 -40.22 45.34
CA ASP A 118 8.49 -39.32 46.07
C ASP A 118 9.24 -38.11 46.71
N PRO A 119 8.65 -37.25 47.57
CA PRO A 119 8.65 -35.79 47.44
C PRO A 119 9.35 -35.13 48.65
N THR A 120 9.46 -33.80 48.70
CA THR A 120 9.18 -32.91 49.87
C THR A 120 9.71 -31.47 49.64
N PRO A 121 9.19 -30.46 50.37
CA PRO A 121 8.86 -29.14 49.81
C PRO A 121 9.64 -27.96 50.41
N VAL A 122 9.55 -26.81 49.73
CA VAL A 122 9.67 -25.44 50.27
C VAL A 122 8.75 -24.56 49.37
N ALA A 123 7.61 -23.97 49.77
CA ALA A 123 7.34 -22.95 50.81
C ALA A 123 8.32 -21.77 50.66
N VAL A 124 7.99 -20.50 50.40
CA VAL A 124 6.82 -19.63 50.55
C VAL A 124 7.07 -18.46 49.55
N SER A 125 6.11 -17.79 48.92
CA SER A 125 5.42 -16.64 49.53
C SER A 125 4.32 -16.12 48.61
N ALA A 126 3.12 -16.05 49.18
CA ALA A 126 2.00 -15.28 48.70
C ALA A 126 2.23 -13.79 49.00
N SER A 127 1.73 -12.92 48.12
CA SER A 127 1.08 -11.69 48.51
C SER A 127 0.08 -11.30 47.42
N ALA A 128 -1.17 -11.68 47.65
CA ALA A 128 -2.32 -11.01 47.07
C ALA A 128 -2.63 -9.77 47.89
N THR A 129 -2.79 -8.59 47.27
CA THR A 129 -3.86 -7.64 47.64
C THR A 129 -3.99 -6.52 46.59
N HIS A 130 -5.11 -6.52 45.87
CA HIS A 130 -5.81 -5.30 45.41
C HIS A 130 -6.19 -4.44 46.65
N PRO A 131 -6.45 -3.11 46.58
CA PRO A 131 -7.50 -2.54 45.72
C PRO A 131 -7.29 -1.08 45.24
N ALA A 132 -8.31 -0.61 44.53
CA ALA A 132 -8.51 0.68 43.90
C ALA A 132 -8.24 1.93 44.77
N SER A 133 -7.91 3.03 44.10
CA SER A 133 -8.28 4.37 44.56
C SER A 133 -8.91 5.16 43.42
N VAL A 134 -10.23 5.22 43.51
CA VAL A 134 -11.11 6.25 42.99
C VAL A 134 -10.67 7.63 43.52
N THR A 135 -10.70 8.65 42.68
CA THR A 135 -10.84 10.04 43.12
C THR A 135 -11.66 10.81 42.09
N ASP A 136 -12.95 10.86 42.34
CA ASP A 136 -13.89 11.95 42.03
C ASP A 136 -14.59 12.22 43.40
N PRO A 137 -15.10 13.42 43.80
CA PRO A 137 -15.79 14.37 42.93
C PRO A 137 -15.74 15.88 43.34
N ALA A 138 -16.45 16.67 42.52
CA ALA A 138 -17.18 17.92 42.85
C ALA A 138 -16.38 19.20 43.16
N THR A 139 -16.67 20.34 42.51
CA THR A 139 -17.83 21.21 42.81
C THR A 139 -17.92 22.29 41.70
N ALA A 140 -18.99 22.35 40.89
CA ALA A 140 -20.18 23.24 40.98
C ALA A 140 -19.85 24.75 40.84
N MET A 141 -20.59 25.65 40.17
CA MET A 141 -22.02 25.71 39.86
C MET A 141 -22.34 26.94 38.94
N VAL A 142 -23.19 26.74 37.91
CA VAL A 142 -24.36 27.55 37.36
C VAL A 142 -24.27 29.02 36.86
N PRO A 143 -25.30 29.58 36.13
CA PRO A 143 -26.09 29.07 34.96
C PRO A 143 -26.48 30.18 33.91
N ALA A 144 -27.34 29.79 32.95
CA ALA A 144 -28.35 30.58 32.20
C ALA A 144 -27.87 31.42 30.99
N SER A 145 -28.53 31.49 29.83
CA SER A 145 -29.80 30.93 29.32
C SER A 145 -29.89 31.18 27.81
N ALA A 146 -30.85 30.51 27.18
CA ALA A 146 -31.63 30.93 26.00
C ALA A 146 -31.09 30.59 24.59
N THR A 147 -31.85 30.02 23.63
CA THR A 147 -33.12 29.28 23.63
C THR A 147 -33.30 28.65 22.23
N HIS A 148 -34.10 27.57 22.15
CA HIS A 148 -34.89 27.10 20.99
C HIS A 148 -34.10 26.47 19.81
N ARG A 149 -34.53 25.36 19.17
CA ARG A 149 -35.88 24.81 18.97
C ARG A 149 -35.77 23.32 18.55
N ALA A 150 -36.74 22.51 18.99
CA ALA A 150 -36.89 21.08 18.71
C ALA A 150 -37.60 20.81 17.34
N PRO A 151 -38.19 19.62 17.10
CA PRO A 151 -37.61 18.44 16.45
C PRO A 151 -38.30 18.12 15.10
N GLY A 152 -37.72 17.23 14.29
CA GLY A 152 -38.29 16.86 12.98
C GLY A 152 -37.85 15.50 12.45
N THR A 153 -38.70 14.50 12.72
CA THR A 153 -39.07 13.36 11.84
C THR A 153 -37.98 12.43 11.30
N ASP A 154 -37.97 11.22 11.87
CA ASP A 154 -38.10 9.93 11.17
C ASP A 154 -38.13 10.03 9.63
N SER A 155 -37.11 9.47 8.98
CA SER A 155 -37.12 9.19 7.54
C SER A 155 -37.06 7.67 7.35
N ALA A 156 -38.23 7.13 7.07
CA ALA A 156 -38.46 5.81 6.50
C ALA A 156 -37.62 5.53 5.24
N PRO A 157 -37.39 4.25 4.89
CA PRO A 157 -36.71 3.85 3.65
C PRO A 157 -37.59 4.16 2.43
N GLY A 158 -37.05 4.95 1.50
CA GLY A 158 -37.71 5.24 0.22
C GLY A 158 -37.76 4.04 -0.72
N PRO A 159 -38.83 3.87 -1.52
CA PRO A 159 -38.95 2.82 -2.53
C PRO A 159 -37.98 3.06 -3.69
N GLY A 160 -37.47 1.97 -4.25
CA GLY A 160 -36.47 1.99 -5.31
C GLY A 160 -36.91 2.70 -6.59
N PRO A 161 -35.96 3.21 -7.39
CA PRO A 161 -36.27 3.79 -8.69
C PRO A 161 -36.66 2.71 -9.70
N ALA A 162 -37.81 2.91 -10.34
CA ALA A 162 -38.24 2.17 -11.54
C ALA A 162 -37.28 2.45 -12.73
N PRO A 163 -37.15 1.51 -13.69
CA PRO A 163 -36.26 1.65 -14.83
C PRO A 163 -36.75 2.72 -15.82
N ALA A 164 -35.84 3.61 -16.23
CA ALA A 164 -36.08 4.58 -17.28
C ALA A 164 -36.07 3.91 -18.68
N PRO A 165 -36.89 4.39 -19.64
CA PRO A 165 -36.88 3.90 -21.01
C PRO A 165 -35.68 4.47 -21.79
N GLY A 166 -35.01 3.58 -22.53
CA GLY A 166 -34.25 3.84 -23.77
C GLY A 166 -33.46 5.15 -23.87
N LEU A 167 -32.23 5.15 -23.35
CA LEU A 167 -31.20 6.07 -23.82
C LEU A 167 -30.43 5.38 -24.94
N THR A 168 -30.57 5.93 -26.14
CA THR A 168 -29.68 5.67 -27.28
C THR A 168 -28.22 5.89 -26.86
N PRO A 169 -27.27 5.06 -27.34
CA PRO A 169 -25.87 5.25 -27.02
C PRO A 169 -25.37 6.58 -27.58
N THR A 170 -24.96 7.47 -26.69
CA THR A 170 -24.18 8.67 -27.02
C THR A 170 -22.92 8.24 -27.78
N PRO A 171 -22.64 8.77 -28.98
CA PRO A 171 -21.43 8.45 -29.70
C PRO A 171 -20.19 8.92 -28.91
N PRO A 172 -19.06 8.20 -28.97
CA PRO A 172 -17.86 8.58 -28.25
C PRO A 172 -17.33 9.94 -28.75
N PRO A 173 -16.68 10.72 -27.87
CA PRO A 173 -16.07 11.98 -28.26
C PRO A 173 -14.98 11.77 -29.32
N THR A 174 -15.02 12.59 -30.36
CA THR A 174 -14.03 12.62 -31.45
C THR A 174 -12.62 12.79 -30.88
N PRO A 175 -11.63 11.97 -31.30
CA PRO A 175 -10.26 12.11 -30.83
C PRO A 175 -9.68 13.49 -31.24
N PRO A 176 -8.85 14.11 -30.39
CA PRO A 176 -8.19 15.36 -30.72
C PRO A 176 -7.24 15.18 -31.93
N PRO A 177 -7.04 16.22 -32.76
CA PRO A 177 -6.15 16.14 -33.90
C PRO A 177 -4.71 15.81 -33.45
N PRO A 178 -3.95 15.06 -34.24
CA PRO A 178 -2.57 14.72 -33.89
C PRO A 178 -1.75 16.00 -33.71
N ARG A 179 -1.14 16.15 -32.53
CA ARG A 179 -0.20 17.24 -32.25
C ARG A 179 0.92 17.15 -33.28
N ARG A 180 1.06 18.21 -34.08
CA ARG A 180 2.15 18.41 -35.05
C ARG A 180 3.47 18.23 -34.30
N ARG A 181 4.22 17.17 -34.61
CA ARG A 181 5.60 17.01 -34.14
C ARG A 181 6.39 18.28 -34.50
N PRO A 182 7.14 18.88 -33.55
CA PRO A 182 8.13 19.90 -33.89
C PRO A 182 9.07 19.32 -34.95
N GLN A 183 9.17 19.96 -36.10
CA GLN A 183 10.19 19.59 -37.09
C GLN A 183 11.57 19.84 -36.46
N PRO A 184 12.53 18.91 -36.59
CA PRO A 184 13.90 19.20 -36.23
C PRO A 184 14.42 20.35 -37.11
N PRO A 185 15.22 21.29 -36.56
CA PRO A 185 15.81 22.34 -37.36
C PRO A 185 16.66 21.71 -38.46
N THR A 186 16.32 22.02 -39.71
CA THR A 186 17.07 21.62 -40.88
C THR A 186 18.42 22.32 -40.90
N SER A 187 19.45 21.51 -41.11
CA SER A 187 20.71 21.87 -41.78
C SER A 187 21.61 22.88 -41.08
N VAL A 188 22.53 22.35 -40.29
CA VAL A 188 23.83 23.00 -40.03
C VAL A 188 24.60 23.10 -41.36
N PRO A 189 25.03 24.29 -41.80
CA PRO A 189 25.85 24.42 -43.01
C PRO A 189 27.26 23.83 -42.79
N PRO A 190 27.89 23.24 -43.82
CA PRO A 190 29.23 22.67 -43.69
C PRO A 190 30.28 23.77 -43.44
N PRO A 191 31.38 23.44 -42.73
CA PRO A 191 32.45 24.39 -42.48
C PRO A 191 33.20 24.72 -43.78
N THR A 192 33.47 26.01 -43.97
CA THR A 192 34.29 26.56 -45.05
C THR A 192 35.72 26.02 -44.97
N PRO A 193 36.34 25.59 -46.09
CA PRO A 193 37.73 25.17 -46.08
C PRO A 193 38.65 26.39 -45.87
N CYS A 194 39.33 26.42 -44.72
CA CYS A 194 40.41 27.36 -44.44
C CYS A 194 41.53 27.22 -45.48
N GLY A 195 42.02 28.38 -45.93
CA GLY A 195 42.93 28.57 -47.04
C GLY A 195 44.20 27.70 -47.02
N ARG A 196 44.48 27.12 -48.19
CA ARG A 196 45.82 26.65 -48.58
C ARG A 196 46.79 27.84 -48.57
N ARG A 197 47.75 27.80 -47.65
CA ARG A 197 48.94 28.66 -47.66
C ARG A 197 50.01 27.97 -48.53
N ALA A 198 50.44 28.61 -49.60
CA ALA A 198 51.54 28.12 -50.44
C ALA A 198 52.90 28.41 -49.74
N PRO A 199 53.90 27.51 -49.85
CA PRO A 199 55.26 27.75 -49.39
C PRO A 199 56.09 28.56 -50.44
N PRO A 200 57.24 29.14 -50.04
CA PRO A 200 57.96 30.16 -50.79
C PRO A 200 58.65 29.67 -52.07
#